data_AF-A0A7X2XNG4-F1
#
_entry.id   AF-A0A7X2XNG4-F1
#
_cell.length_a   1.000
_cell.length_b   1.000
_cell.length_c   1.000
_cell.angle_alpha   90.00
_cell.angle_beta   90.00
_cell.angle_gamma   90.00
#
_symmetry.space_group_name_H-M   'P 1'
#
loop_
_entity.id
_entity.type
_entity.pdbx_description
1 polymer ?
#
loop_
_entity_poly.entity_id
_entity_poly.type
_entity_poly.pdbx_seq_one_letter_code
_entity_poly.pdbx_strand_id
1 'polypeptide(L)'
;VGSVTGLTTGFPVLDELTLGLHPKELVIVGGVPSMGKTTFAMNIVENAFKSGIAGAGVVFSMEMGENAIMEKMFASLGRITSHNMR
;
A
#
# COMPACT_ATOMS: atom_id res chain seq x y z
N VAL A 1 -8.38 16.87 17.11
CA VAL A 1 -7.77 15.61 16.63
C VAL A 1 -8.90 14.82 15.99
N GLY A 2 -8.97 14.81 14.66
CA GLY A 2 -10.02 14.10 13.93
C GLY A 2 -9.73 12.60 13.94
N SER A 3 -10.73 11.77 14.25
CA SER A 3 -10.63 10.32 14.07
C SER A 3 -10.60 10.01 12.57
N VAL A 4 -9.74 9.08 12.15
CA VAL A 4 -9.71 8.57 10.76
C VAL A 4 -11.09 8.01 10.43
N THR A 5 -11.72 8.56 9.39
CA THR A 5 -13.10 8.23 8.99
C THR A 5 -13.16 7.29 7.79
N GLY A 6 -12.14 7.32 6.94
CA GLY A 6 -11.97 6.43 5.79
C GLY A 6 -11.12 5.20 6.12
N LEU A 7 -10.76 4.45 5.08
CA LEU A 7 -9.80 3.36 5.18
C LEU A 7 -8.40 3.93 5.44
N THR A 8 -7.74 3.50 6.51
CA THR A 8 -6.39 3.95 6.85
C THR A 8 -5.39 3.57 5.75
N THR A 9 -4.54 4.51 5.34
CA THR A 9 -3.36 4.23 4.52
C THR A 9 -2.26 3.53 5.33
N GLY A 10 -2.37 3.62 6.66
CA GLY A 10 -1.42 3.21 7.69
C GLY A 10 -0.14 4.04 7.72
N PHE A 11 -0.16 5.22 7.10
CA PHE A 11 0.79 6.30 7.32
C PHE A 11 0.11 7.38 8.16
N PRO A 12 0.42 7.52 9.47
CA PRO A 12 -0.32 8.41 10.36
C PRO A 12 -0.38 9.87 9.89
N VAL A 13 0.72 10.38 9.34
CA VAL A 13 0.79 11.75 8.81
C VAL A 13 -0.11 11.93 7.60
N LEU A 14 -0.21 10.90 6.73
CA LEU A 14 -1.08 10.97 5.57
C LEU A 14 -2.55 10.86 6.00
N ASP A 15 -2.86 9.96 6.92
CA ASP A 15 -4.21 9.78 7.45
C ASP A 15 -4.70 10.99 8.24
N GLU A 16 -3.81 11.76 8.88
CA GLU A 16 -4.17 13.04 9.52
C GLU A 16 -4.56 14.10 8.48
N LEU A 17 -3.90 14.10 7.32
CA LEU A 17 -4.16 15.05 6.24
C LEU A 17 -5.38 14.67 5.40
N THR A 18 -5.62 13.37 5.16
CA THR A 18 -6.69 12.89 4.28
C THR A 18 -7.90 12.32 5.03
N LEU A 19 -7.78 12.09 6.34
CA LEU A 19 -8.77 11.36 7.16
C LEU A 19 -9.05 9.92 6.68
N GLY A 20 -8.07 9.33 5.99
CA GLY A 20 -8.15 8.02 5.34
C GLY A 20 -8.47 8.09 3.85
N LEU A 21 -8.80 6.95 3.25
CA LEU A 21 -9.26 6.80 1.87
C LEU A 21 -10.77 6.62 1.86
N HIS A 22 -11.48 7.44 1.08
CA HIS A 22 -12.94 7.40 1.03
C HIS A 22 -13.48 6.74 -0.25
N PRO A 23 -14.68 6.10 -0.17
CA PRO A 23 -15.35 5.61 -1.36
C PRO A 23 -15.61 6.73 -2.37
N LYS A 24 -15.51 6.40 -3.67
CA LYS A 24 -15.72 7.33 -4.81
C LYS A 24 -14.62 8.38 -5.02
N GLU A 25 -13.48 8.24 -4.36
CA GLU A 25 -12.29 9.06 -4.62
C GLU A 25 -11.32 8.38 -5.59
N LEU A 26 -10.65 9.17 -6.42
CA LEU A 26 -9.51 8.73 -7.23
C LEU A 26 -8.22 9.30 -6.62
N VAL A 27 -7.40 8.43 -6.04
CA VAL A 27 -6.10 8.79 -5.48
C VAL A 27 -4.99 8.40 -6.45
N ILE A 28 -4.13 9.37 -6.80
CA ILE A 28 -3.03 9.18 -7.75
C ILE A 28 -1.70 9.30 -7.00
N VAL A 29 -0.85 8.27 -7.11
CA VAL A 29 0.51 8.29 -6.57
C VAL A 29 1.50 8.63 -7.68
N GLY A 30 1.96 9.88 -7.69
CA GLY A 30 3.00 10.38 -8.59
C GLY A 30 4.40 10.36 -7.96
N GLY A 31 5.44 10.34 -8.79
CA GLY A 31 6.83 10.41 -8.33
C GLY A 31 7.84 10.00 -9.41
N VAL A 32 9.10 10.38 -9.24
CA VAL A 32 10.16 10.03 -10.20
C VAL A 32 10.53 8.52 -10.13
N PRO A 33 11.10 7.93 -11.20
CA PRO A 33 11.54 6.53 -11.19
C PRO A 33 12.43 6.21 -9.99
N SER A 34 12.37 4.96 -9.52
CA SER A 34 13.17 4.44 -8.39
C SER A 34 12.90 5.05 -6.99
N MET A 35 11.93 5.96 -6.83
CA MET A 35 11.55 6.51 -5.51
C MET A 35 10.59 5.64 -4.69
N GLY A 36 10.36 4.39 -5.11
CA GLY A 36 9.53 3.46 -4.34
C GLY A 36 8.02 3.60 -4.49
N LYS A 37 7.52 4.25 -5.55
CA LYS A 37 6.07 4.38 -5.84
C LYS A 37 5.29 3.06 -5.73
N THR A 38 5.81 2.00 -6.36
CA THR A 38 5.18 0.67 -6.33
C THR A 38 5.15 0.09 -4.92
N THR A 39 6.26 0.20 -4.18
CA THR A 39 6.34 -0.28 -2.79
C THR A 39 5.40 0.51 -1.89
N PHE A 40 5.30 1.82 -2.07
CA PHE A 40 4.36 2.67 -1.34
C PHE A 40 2.90 2.25 -1.60
N ALA A 41 2.52 2.04 -2.86
CA ALA A 41 1.17 1.56 -3.20
C ALA A 41 0.88 0.18 -2.60
N MET A 42 1.85 -0.75 -2.65
CA MET A 42 1.69 -2.08 -2.05
C MET A 42 1.56 -2.03 -0.52
N ASN A 43 2.25 -1.11 0.16
CA ASN A 43 2.11 -0.94 1.61
C ASN A 43 0.72 -0.44 2.02
N ILE A 44 0.12 0.45 1.22
CA ILE A 44 -1.27 0.88 1.44
C ILE A 44 -2.22 -0.31 1.32
N VAL A 45 -2.05 -1.13 0.27
CA VAL A 45 -2.84 -2.35 0.07
C VAL A 45 -2.66 -3.34 1.22
N GLU A 46 -1.43 -3.52 1.71
CA GLU A 46 -1.13 -4.37 2.86
C GLU A 46 -1.85 -3.87 4.13
N ASN A 47 -1.83 -2.57 4.39
CA ASN A 47 -2.55 -1.98 5.53
C ASN A 47 -4.07 -2.09 5.36
N ALA A 48 -4.59 -1.97 4.15
CA ALA A 48 -5.99 -2.20 3.85
C ALA A 48 -6.40 -3.64 4.19
N PHE A 49 -5.57 -4.64 3.88
CA PHE A 49 -5.85 -6.02 4.28
C PHE A 49 -5.75 -6.23 5.79
N LYS A 50 -4.81 -5.55 6.47
CA LYS A 50 -4.66 -5.60 7.93
C LYS A 50 -5.84 -4.98 8.68
N SER A 51 -6.65 -4.14 8.04
CA SER A 51 -7.86 -3.57 8.67
C SER A 51 -8.99 -4.60 8.85
N GLY A 52 -8.81 -5.84 8.39
CA GLY A 52 -9.77 -6.93 8.58
C GLY A 52 -10.97 -6.89 7.62
N ILE A 53 -10.93 -6.04 6.60
CA ILE A 53 -11.98 -5.95 5.59
C ILE A 53 -11.74 -7.06 4.55
N ALA A 54 -12.68 -8.01 4.45
CA ALA A 54 -12.60 -9.05 3.44
C ALA A 54 -12.66 -8.42 2.03
N GLY A 55 -11.69 -8.75 1.18
CA GLY A 55 -11.59 -8.16 -0.17
C GLY A 55 -11.18 -6.68 -0.19
N ALA A 56 -10.41 -6.22 0.81
CA ALA A 56 -10.00 -4.82 0.96
C ALA A 56 -9.30 -4.18 -0.26
N GLY A 57 -8.78 -4.98 -1.19
CA GLY A 57 -8.13 -4.45 -2.39
C GLY A 57 -7.89 -5.50 -3.48
N VAL A 58 -7.68 -4.99 -4.70
CA VAL A 58 -7.21 -5.75 -5.86
C VAL A 58 -6.05 -4.99 -6.49
N VAL A 59 -5.00 -5.69 -6.88
CA VAL A 59 -3.80 -5.09 -7.49
C VAL A 59 -3.74 -5.49 -8.95
N PHE A 60 -3.69 -4.49 -9.82
CA PHE A 60 -3.40 -4.67 -11.24
C PHE A 60 -2.03 -4.09 -11.54
N SER A 61 -1.13 -4.91 -12.08
CA SER A 61 0.20 -4.48 -12.48
C SER A 61 0.40 -4.67 -13.98
N MET A 62 0.89 -3.61 -14.63
CA MET A 62 1.19 -3.60 -16.06
C MET A 62 2.69 -3.48 -16.36
N GLU A 63 3.51 -3.18 -15.34
CA GLU A 63 4.96 -3.01 -15.49
C GLU A 63 5.73 -4.19 -14.87
N MET A 64 5.34 -4.61 -13.67
CA MET A 64 6.00 -5.68 -12.94
C MET A 64 5.20 -6.98 -13.01
N GLY A 65 5.89 -8.10 -13.18
CA GLY A 65 5.27 -9.43 -13.09
C GLY A 65 4.77 -9.75 -11.68
N GLU A 66 3.82 -10.68 -11.58
CA GLU A 66 3.17 -11.08 -10.34
C GLU A 66 4.17 -11.51 -9.25
N ASN A 67 5.15 -12.36 -9.60
CA ASN A 67 6.14 -12.88 -8.65
C ASN A 67 6.95 -11.76 -8.00
N ALA A 68 7.29 -10.73 -8.76
CA ALA A 68 8.08 -9.61 -8.24
C ALA A 68 7.28 -8.71 -7.28
N ILE A 69 5.96 -8.67 -7.42
CA ILE A 69 5.07 -7.96 -6.49
C ILE A 69 4.87 -8.79 -5.23
N MET A 70 4.63 -10.09 -5.39
CA MET A 70 4.46 -11.02 -4.29
C MET A 70 5.72 -11.08 -3.40
N GLU A 71 6.91 -11.13 -4.00
CA GLU A 71 8.19 -11.09 -3.25
C GLU A 71 8.29 -9.83 -2.39
N LYS A 72 7.90 -8.66 -2.92
CA LYS A 72 7.89 -7.40 -2.15
C LYS A 72 6.87 -7.43 -1.01
N MET A 73 5.70 -8.00 -1.24
CA MET A 73 4.66 -8.14 -0.22
C MET A 73 5.11 -9.08 0.91
N PHE A 74 5.70 -10.24 0.57
CA PHE A 74 6.29 -11.15 1.56
C PHE A 74 7.47 -10.51 2.30
N ALA A 75 8.29 -9.73 1.60
CA ALA A 75 9.39 -9.00 2.21
C ALA A 75 8.91 -8.02 3.29
N SER A 76 7.89 -7.24 2.94
CA SER A 76 7.26 -6.27 3.84
C SER A 76 6.64 -6.98 5.06
N LEU A 77 5.85 -8.03 4.83
CA LEU A 77 5.19 -8.80 5.88
C LEU A 77 6.19 -9.50 6.82
N GLY A 78 7.21 -10.14 6.25
CA GLY A 78 8.24 -10.87 6.99
C GLY A 78 9.28 -9.97 7.67
N ARG A 79 9.32 -8.68 7.34
CA ARG A 79 10.41 -7.75 7.70
C ARG A 79 11.78 -8.30 7.30
N ILE A 80 11.86 -8.90 6.13
CA ILE A 80 13.09 -9.46 5.56
C ILE A 80 13.51 -8.58 4.38
N THR A 81 14.81 -8.35 4.23
CA THR A 81 15.34 -7.65 3.06
C THR A 81 15.09 -8.47 1.80
N SER A 82 14.58 -7.87 0.72
CA SER A 82 14.36 -8.57 -0.56
C SER A 82 15.62 -9.23 -1.10
N HIS A 83 16.81 -8.70 -0.79
CA HIS A 83 18.06 -9.35 -1.14
C HIS A 83 18.23 -10.75 -0.52
N ASN A 84 17.70 -10.95 0.69
CA ASN A 84 17.77 -12.23 1.43
C ASN A 84 16.65 -13.20 1.05
N MET A 85 15.68 -12.79 0.22
CA MET A 85 14.61 -13.65 -0.32
C MET A 85 14.91 -14.21 -1.70
N ARG A 86 15.99 -13.75 -2.33
CA ARG A 86 16.51 -14.29 -3.58
C ARG A 86 17.28 -15.58 -3.39
#